data_AF-D7VQM6-F1
#
_entry.id   AF-D7VQM6-F1
#
_cell.length_a   1.000
_cell.length_b   1.000
_cell.length_c   1.000
_cell.angle_alpha   90.00
_cell.angle_beta   90.00
_cell.angle_gamma   90.00
#
_symmetry.space_group_name_H-M   'P 1'
#
loop_
_entity.id
_entity.type
_entity.pdbx_description
1 polymer ?
#
loop_
_entity_poly.entity_id
_entity_poly.type
_entity_poly.pdbx_seq_one_letter_code
_entity_poly.pdbx_strand_id
1 'polypeptide(L)'
;MKILELVLLLSLFSSQVFAQKTQEDLLIESFVDTHTDDKEKFSHQLRSALENHDIKTFKNFERVLDSLNSTLTIKNSEKGDYELFTLANGLDHWSYILKNKVIINQSEMTFDYFYDIHNLPNGEYLLIKRSDDMSFSCSEAFIYNGNIKYDYSDVSANEAYGKKVLSVCSWTNVDESFPGKIDAETGLQTIEGGLKTYEPVKIEFDPKNNLIFYSFYRIKDGRKITRKAKYRNSDFKIKSYDARTFEE
;
A
#
# COMPACT_ATOMS: atom_id res chain seq x y z
N MET A 1 47.60 3.22 -47.85
CA MET A 1 46.18 2.85 -47.62
C MET A 1 46.06 2.04 -46.32
N LYS A 2 46.29 2.69 -45.15
CA LYS A 2 46.24 2.02 -43.82
C LYS A 2 45.85 2.92 -42.65
N ILE A 3 45.94 4.25 -42.77
CA ILE A 3 45.57 5.18 -41.69
C ILE A 3 44.14 5.70 -41.88
N LEU A 4 43.70 5.92 -43.12
CA LEU A 4 42.37 6.47 -43.41
C LEU A 4 41.24 5.47 -43.06
N GLU A 5 41.44 4.17 -43.30
CA GLU A 5 40.49 3.11 -42.91
C GLU A 5 40.44 2.92 -41.39
N LEU A 6 41.57 3.10 -40.69
CA LEU A 6 41.62 2.98 -39.23
C LEU A 6 40.90 4.15 -38.55
N VAL A 7 41.03 5.37 -39.10
CA VAL A 7 40.31 6.56 -38.61
C VAL A 7 38.81 6.45 -38.89
N LEU A 8 38.40 5.86 -40.02
CA LEU A 8 36.99 5.60 -40.32
C LEU A 8 36.40 4.49 -39.43
N LEU A 9 37.17 3.45 -39.10
CA LEU A 9 36.75 2.43 -38.14
C LEU A 9 36.64 2.98 -36.71
N LEU A 10 37.60 3.80 -36.27
CA LEU A 10 37.55 4.47 -34.96
C LEU A 10 36.43 5.52 -34.88
N SER A 11 36.07 6.19 -35.97
CA SER A 11 34.93 7.11 -36.00
C SER A 11 33.57 6.40 -36.04
N LEU A 12 33.50 5.18 -36.59
CA LEU A 12 32.32 4.33 -36.53
C LEU A 12 32.10 3.70 -35.14
N PHE A 13 33.17 3.46 -34.37
CA PHE A 13 33.04 3.05 -32.97
C PHE A 13 32.74 4.22 -32.01
N SER A 14 33.17 5.45 -32.32
CA SER A 14 32.84 6.63 -31.49
C SER A 14 31.44 7.21 -31.76
N SER A 15 30.81 6.85 -32.88
CA SER A 15 29.42 7.24 -33.21
C SER A 15 28.35 6.23 -32.75
N GLN A 16 28.75 5.12 -32.13
CA GLN A 16 27.81 4.23 -31.41
C GLN A 16 27.67 4.55 -29.92
N VAL A 17 28.36 5.59 -29.42
CA VAL A 17 28.02 6.24 -28.15
C VAL A 17 27.07 7.42 -28.43
N PHE A 18 26.08 7.21 -29.29
CA PHE A 18 24.84 7.96 -29.13
C PHE A 18 24.22 7.44 -27.83
N ALA A 19 24.08 8.33 -26.85
CA ALA A 19 23.46 8.06 -25.57
C ALA A 19 22.06 7.46 -25.80
N GLN A 20 21.98 6.14 -25.88
CA GLN A 20 20.73 5.42 -25.74
C GLN A 20 20.35 5.68 -24.28
N LYS A 21 19.43 6.63 -24.07
CA LYS A 21 18.84 6.88 -22.75
C LYS A 21 18.51 5.52 -22.16
N THR A 22 19.02 5.27 -20.96
CA THR A 22 18.70 4.02 -20.29
C THR A 22 17.19 3.96 -20.07
N GLN A 23 16.65 2.76 -19.92
CA GLN A 23 15.23 2.59 -19.59
C GLN A 23 14.86 3.35 -18.29
N GLU A 24 15.84 3.56 -17.41
CA GLU A 24 15.73 4.39 -16.21
C GLU A 24 15.65 5.89 -16.53
N ASP A 25 16.46 6.40 -17.47
CA ASP A 25 16.42 7.81 -17.87
C ASP A 25 15.09 8.21 -18.51
N LEU A 26 14.51 7.32 -19.34
CA LEU A 26 13.19 7.55 -19.95
C LEU A 26 12.06 7.55 -18.92
N LEU A 27 12.15 6.66 -17.93
CA LEU A 27 11.21 6.60 -16.82
C LEU A 27 11.27 7.87 -15.96
N ILE A 28 12.47 8.31 -15.64
CA ILE A 28 12.70 9.51 -14.83
C ILE A 28 12.20 10.77 -15.54
N GLU A 29 12.49 10.95 -16.84
CA GLU A 29 11.97 12.09 -17.60
C GLU A 29 10.45 12.12 -17.65
N SER A 30 9.80 10.95 -17.75
CA SER A 30 8.35 10.90 -17.75
C SER A 30 7.75 11.51 -16.47
N PHE A 31 8.39 11.34 -15.31
CA PHE A 31 7.91 11.88 -14.04
C PHE A 31 8.38 13.33 -13.74
N VAL A 32 9.48 13.81 -14.33
CA VAL A 32 10.03 15.16 -14.02
C VAL A 32 9.15 16.31 -14.57
N ASP A 33 8.37 16.05 -15.63
CA ASP A 33 7.44 17.00 -16.25
C ASP A 33 6.15 17.27 -15.42
N THR A 34 6.09 16.79 -14.17
CA THR A 34 4.98 17.01 -13.24
C THR A 34 5.42 17.86 -12.05
N HIS A 35 5.70 19.14 -12.29
CA HIS A 35 5.72 20.10 -11.18
C HIS A 35 4.27 20.47 -10.79
N THR A 36 3.88 19.95 -9.63
CA THR A 36 2.96 20.54 -8.63
C THR A 36 1.44 20.60 -8.79
N ASP A 37 0.78 20.33 -9.94
CA ASP A 37 -0.71 20.46 -9.99
C ASP A 37 -1.50 19.32 -10.65
N ASP A 38 -0.87 18.25 -11.12
CA ASP A 38 -1.59 17.22 -11.91
C ASP A 38 -1.37 15.80 -11.35
N LYS A 39 -1.98 15.53 -10.17
CA LYS A 39 -2.00 14.21 -9.51
C LYS A 39 -2.50 13.12 -10.46
N GLU A 40 -3.42 13.46 -11.36
CA GLU A 40 -3.96 12.55 -12.37
C GLU A 40 -2.91 12.20 -13.42
N LYS A 41 -2.18 13.19 -13.96
CA LYS A 41 -1.06 12.97 -14.89
C LYS A 41 0.04 12.10 -14.26
N PHE A 42 0.44 12.38 -13.02
CA PHE A 42 1.41 11.55 -12.30
C PHE A 42 0.92 10.11 -12.16
N SER A 43 -0.34 9.93 -11.75
CA SER A 43 -0.93 8.60 -11.56
C SER A 43 -1.00 7.82 -12.88
N HIS A 44 -1.36 8.47 -13.99
CA HIS A 44 -1.34 7.85 -15.32
C HIS A 44 0.07 7.41 -15.75
N GLN A 45 1.08 8.27 -15.54
CA GLN A 45 2.47 7.94 -15.85
C GLN A 45 2.98 6.80 -14.97
N LEU A 46 2.63 6.77 -13.69
CA LEU A 46 2.97 5.70 -12.78
C LEU A 46 2.37 4.36 -13.21
N ARG A 47 1.10 4.35 -13.64
CA ARG A 47 0.47 3.14 -14.20
C ARG A 47 1.24 2.63 -15.43
N SER A 48 1.49 3.51 -16.40
CA SER A 48 2.24 3.16 -17.60
C SER A 48 3.64 2.63 -17.26
N ALA A 49 4.32 3.25 -16.31
CA ALA A 49 5.62 2.80 -15.83
C ALA A 49 5.58 1.38 -15.24
N LEU A 50 4.59 1.10 -14.40
CA LEU A 50 4.42 -0.20 -13.74
C LEU A 50 4.15 -1.33 -14.72
N GLU A 51 3.42 -1.06 -15.80
CA GLU A 51 3.06 -2.07 -16.80
C GLU A 51 4.19 -2.30 -17.83
N ASN A 52 5.01 -1.29 -18.11
CA ASN A 52 6.06 -1.35 -19.14
C ASN A 52 7.49 -1.51 -18.60
N HIS A 53 7.72 -1.25 -17.31
CA HIS A 53 9.05 -1.23 -16.72
C HIS A 53 9.14 -2.12 -15.47
N ASP A 54 10.37 -2.51 -15.14
CA ASP A 54 10.66 -3.31 -13.95
C ASP A 54 11.12 -2.42 -12.80
N ILE A 55 10.17 -1.83 -12.08
CA ILE A 55 10.44 -0.95 -10.94
C ILE A 55 10.71 -1.82 -9.70
N LYS A 56 11.93 -1.78 -9.17
CA LYS A 56 12.32 -2.53 -7.97
C LYS A 56 12.75 -1.68 -6.78
N THR A 57 13.11 -0.42 -7.02
CA THR A 57 13.70 0.45 -6.01
C THR A 57 13.18 1.87 -6.14
N PHE A 58 13.28 2.62 -5.04
CA PHE A 58 12.85 4.02 -4.99
C PHE A 58 13.67 4.95 -5.89
N LYS A 59 14.88 4.54 -6.31
CA LYS A 59 15.79 5.37 -7.14
C LYS A 59 15.13 5.98 -8.38
N ASN A 60 14.16 5.27 -8.94
CA ASN A 60 13.41 5.71 -10.11
C ASN A 60 12.55 6.96 -9.85
N PHE A 61 12.32 7.32 -8.58
CA PHE A 61 11.48 8.42 -8.14
C PHE A 61 12.23 9.55 -7.42
N GLU A 62 13.51 9.37 -7.05
CA GLU A 62 14.29 10.31 -6.24
C GLU A 62 14.44 11.72 -6.85
N ARG A 63 14.26 11.86 -8.17
CA ARG A 63 14.30 13.18 -8.84
C ARG A 63 13.00 13.99 -8.72
N VAL A 64 11.90 13.34 -8.35
CA VAL A 64 10.55 13.91 -8.38
C VAL A 64 9.89 13.86 -7.00
N LEU A 65 10.22 12.85 -6.20
CA LEU A 65 9.71 12.66 -4.85
C LEU A 65 10.83 12.77 -3.82
N ASP A 66 10.53 13.46 -2.72
CA ASP A 66 11.43 13.59 -1.58
C ASP A 66 11.59 12.23 -0.88
N SER A 67 12.79 11.66 -0.93
CA SER A 67 13.10 10.36 -0.35
C SER A 67 12.98 10.33 1.19
N LEU A 68 12.97 11.49 1.85
CA LEU A 68 12.76 11.58 3.30
C LEU A 68 11.28 11.43 3.68
N ASN A 69 10.38 11.79 2.77
CA ASN A 69 8.93 11.77 2.98
C ASN A 69 8.21 10.71 2.15
N SER A 70 8.94 9.99 1.31
CA SER A 70 8.39 9.00 0.39
C SER A 70 8.92 7.61 0.66
N THR A 71 8.11 6.59 0.36
CA THR A 71 8.52 5.20 0.53
C THR A 71 7.95 4.35 -0.59
N LEU A 72 8.77 3.42 -1.09
CA LEU A 72 8.32 2.39 -2.02
C LEU A 72 8.29 1.04 -1.31
N THR A 73 7.16 0.35 -1.38
CA THR A 73 7.00 -1.03 -0.92
C THR A 73 6.53 -1.90 -2.07
N ILE A 74 7.17 -3.06 -2.25
CA ILE A 74 6.75 -4.09 -3.20
C ILE A 74 6.61 -5.39 -2.42
N LYS A 75 5.41 -5.99 -2.45
CA LYS A 75 5.11 -7.28 -1.84
C LYS A 75 4.63 -8.26 -2.90
N ASN A 76 5.03 -9.52 -2.78
CA ASN A 76 4.57 -10.58 -3.67
C ASN A 76 3.70 -11.55 -2.89
N SER A 77 2.62 -11.99 -3.52
CA SER A 77 1.85 -13.14 -3.07
C SER A 77 2.71 -14.41 -3.07
N GLU A 78 2.30 -15.44 -2.34
CA GLU A 78 3.11 -16.62 -2.06
C GLU A 78 3.56 -17.38 -3.31
N LYS A 79 2.73 -17.37 -4.36
CA LYS A 79 3.02 -18.02 -5.64
C LYS A 79 3.64 -17.06 -6.67
N GLY A 80 3.74 -15.77 -6.34
CA GLY A 80 4.18 -14.73 -7.27
C GLY A 80 3.15 -14.41 -8.37
N ASP A 81 1.90 -14.87 -8.24
CA ASP A 81 0.84 -14.59 -9.23
C ASP A 81 0.42 -13.11 -9.20
N TYR A 82 0.60 -12.47 -8.04
CA TYR A 82 0.26 -11.08 -7.78
C TYR A 82 1.42 -10.33 -7.11
N GLU A 83 1.62 -9.10 -7.56
CA GLU A 83 2.54 -8.12 -6.99
C GLU A 83 1.73 -6.93 -6.48
N LEU A 84 1.94 -6.56 -5.22
CA LEU A 84 1.43 -5.34 -4.61
C LEU A 84 2.54 -4.29 -4.63
N PHE A 85 2.31 -3.24 -5.40
CA PHE A 85 3.15 -2.05 -5.41
C PHE A 85 2.47 -0.95 -4.60
N THR A 86 3.19 -0.32 -3.68
CA THR A 86 2.74 0.87 -2.96
C THR A 86 3.82 1.93 -2.97
N LEU A 87 3.53 3.08 -3.57
CA LEU A 87 4.32 4.30 -3.45
C LEU A 87 3.59 5.26 -2.52
N ALA A 88 4.25 5.66 -1.44
CA ALA A 88 3.74 6.64 -0.48
C ALA A 88 4.54 7.93 -0.59
N ASN A 89 3.88 9.08 -0.43
CA ASN A 89 4.49 10.40 -0.27
C ASN A 89 3.70 11.17 0.81
N GLY A 90 4.26 11.28 2.01
CA GLY A 90 3.54 11.76 3.17
C GLY A 90 2.34 10.86 3.51
N LEU A 91 1.12 11.41 3.39
CA LEU A 91 -0.13 10.71 3.70
C LEU A 91 -0.82 10.11 2.45
N ASP A 92 -0.38 10.51 1.26
CA ASP A 92 -0.90 10.01 0.00
C ASP A 92 -0.26 8.67 -0.37
N HIS A 93 -1.10 7.73 -0.80
CA HIS A 93 -0.68 6.40 -1.20
C HIS A 93 -1.20 6.07 -2.60
N TRP A 94 -0.29 5.63 -3.48
CA TRP A 94 -0.61 4.99 -4.74
C TRP A 94 -0.33 3.49 -4.61
N SER A 95 -1.40 2.72 -4.48
CA SER A 95 -1.35 1.26 -4.34
C SER A 95 -1.91 0.58 -5.58
N TYR A 96 -1.17 -0.36 -6.16
CA TYR A 96 -1.56 -1.15 -7.33
C TYR A 96 -1.34 -2.63 -7.09
N ILE A 97 -2.27 -3.45 -7.55
CA ILE A 97 -2.08 -4.90 -7.68
C ILE A 97 -1.83 -5.22 -9.14
N LEU A 98 -0.70 -5.84 -9.42
CA LEU A 98 -0.32 -6.29 -10.75
C LEU A 98 -0.42 -7.82 -10.84
N LYS A 99 -0.85 -8.31 -11.99
CA LYS A 99 -0.77 -9.71 -12.40
C LYS A 99 -0.14 -9.77 -13.79
N ASN A 100 1.03 -10.39 -13.91
CA ASN A 100 1.80 -10.43 -15.16
C ASN A 100 2.01 -9.03 -15.80
N LYS A 101 2.43 -8.04 -14.99
CA LYS A 101 2.62 -6.63 -15.40
C LYS A 101 1.36 -5.93 -15.90
N VAL A 102 0.17 -6.45 -15.62
CA VAL A 102 -1.11 -5.76 -15.87
C VAL A 102 -1.70 -5.33 -14.55
N ILE A 103 -2.09 -4.06 -14.42
CA ILE A 103 -2.78 -3.56 -13.22
C ILE A 103 -4.20 -4.14 -13.20
N ILE A 104 -4.54 -4.85 -12.12
CA ILE A 104 -5.85 -5.49 -11.92
C ILE A 104 -6.64 -4.90 -10.74
N ASN A 105 -6.02 -4.05 -9.93
CA ASN A 105 -6.68 -3.32 -8.85
C ASN A 105 -5.82 -2.12 -8.46
N GLN A 106 -6.43 -1.03 -8.01
CA GLN A 106 -5.70 0.16 -7.59
C GLN A 106 -6.47 0.98 -6.56
N SER A 107 -5.72 1.74 -5.75
CA SER A 107 -6.23 2.73 -4.80
C SER A 107 -5.27 3.90 -4.74
N GLU A 108 -5.79 5.12 -4.90
CA GLU A 108 -5.03 6.37 -4.94
C GLU A 108 -5.62 7.34 -3.89
N MET A 109 -5.61 6.91 -2.63
CA MET A 109 -6.27 7.61 -1.53
C MET A 109 -5.27 8.13 -0.50
N THR A 110 -5.69 9.19 0.20
CA THR A 110 -5.02 9.69 1.39
C THR A 110 -5.54 8.84 2.56
N PHE A 111 -4.65 8.22 3.34
CA PHE A 111 -4.93 7.32 4.48
C PHE A 111 -5.38 5.88 4.19
N ASP A 112 -5.95 5.59 3.02
CA ASP A 112 -6.41 4.24 2.67
C ASP A 112 -5.52 3.59 1.60
N TYR A 113 -4.90 2.46 1.93
CA TYR A 113 -3.91 1.82 1.07
C TYR A 113 -3.92 0.30 1.15
N PHE A 114 -3.34 -0.34 0.14
CA PHE A 114 -3.19 -1.79 0.12
C PHE A 114 -1.97 -2.17 0.97
N TYR A 115 -2.20 -3.07 1.92
CA TYR A 115 -1.20 -3.47 2.91
C TYR A 115 -0.58 -4.82 2.61
N ASP A 116 -1.38 -5.83 2.25
CA ASP A 116 -0.89 -7.17 1.95
C ASP A 116 -1.74 -7.88 0.90
N ILE A 117 -1.14 -8.84 0.19
CA ILE A 117 -1.82 -9.63 -0.83
C ILE A 117 -1.43 -11.10 -0.75
N HIS A 118 -2.42 -11.99 -0.82
CA HIS A 118 -2.22 -13.43 -0.71
C HIS A 118 -2.99 -14.20 -1.79
N ASN A 119 -2.43 -15.32 -2.21
CA ASN A 119 -3.13 -16.25 -3.09
C ASN A 119 -4.27 -16.96 -2.35
N LEU A 120 -5.43 -17.10 -3.00
CA LEU A 120 -6.49 -18.00 -2.57
C LEU A 120 -6.72 -19.12 -3.60
N PRO A 121 -7.37 -20.23 -3.21
CA PRO A 121 -7.84 -21.25 -4.14
C PRO A 121 -8.74 -20.68 -5.26
N ASN A 122 -8.92 -21.44 -6.34
CA ASN A 122 -9.80 -21.11 -7.48
C ASN A 122 -9.43 -19.84 -8.26
N GLY A 123 -8.18 -19.36 -8.14
CA GLY A 123 -7.71 -18.16 -8.84
C GLY A 123 -8.18 -16.85 -8.20
N GLU A 124 -8.70 -16.91 -6.97
CA GLU A 124 -9.00 -15.73 -6.15
C GLU A 124 -7.72 -15.19 -5.48
N TYR A 125 -7.82 -13.97 -4.95
CA TYR A 125 -6.81 -13.41 -4.07
C TYR A 125 -7.44 -12.71 -2.87
N LEU A 126 -6.73 -12.74 -1.75
CA LEU A 126 -7.05 -11.98 -0.54
C LEU A 126 -6.26 -10.68 -0.58
N LEU A 127 -6.95 -9.55 -0.47
CA LEU A 127 -6.34 -8.24 -0.32
C LEU A 127 -6.61 -7.72 1.09
N ILE A 128 -5.55 -7.40 1.82
CA ILE A 128 -5.63 -6.68 3.09
C ILE A 128 -5.42 -5.19 2.79
N LYS A 129 -6.44 -4.38 3.09
CA LYS A 129 -6.38 -2.93 3.05
C LYS A 129 -6.16 -2.39 4.45
N ARG A 130 -5.51 -1.24 4.56
CA ARG A 130 -5.32 -0.53 5.81
C ARG A 130 -5.73 0.93 5.63
N SER A 131 -6.44 1.42 6.63
CA SER A 131 -6.83 2.81 6.81
C SER A 131 -6.20 3.33 8.09
N ASP A 132 -5.43 4.41 8.00
CA ASP A 132 -4.80 5.04 9.16
C ASP A 132 -5.29 6.49 9.30
N ASP A 133 -6.18 6.72 10.26
CA ASP A 133 -6.65 8.04 10.66
C ASP A 133 -5.89 8.52 11.91
N MET A 134 -6.06 9.79 12.30
CA MET A 134 -5.39 10.41 13.44
C MET A 134 -5.58 9.64 14.75
N SER A 135 -6.75 9.05 14.99
CA SER A 135 -7.05 8.36 16.26
C SER A 135 -7.23 6.86 16.12
N PHE A 136 -7.38 6.34 14.90
CA PHE A 136 -7.71 4.96 14.63
C PHE A 136 -6.91 4.39 13.47
N SER A 137 -6.71 3.09 13.52
CA SER A 137 -6.32 2.31 12.35
C SER A 137 -7.30 1.17 12.15
N CYS A 138 -7.74 0.98 10.91
CA CYS A 138 -8.58 -0.14 10.50
C CYS A 138 -7.83 -1.01 9.50
N SER A 139 -7.86 -2.32 9.72
CA SER A 139 -7.45 -3.32 8.73
C SER A 139 -8.70 -3.99 8.17
N GLU A 140 -8.77 -4.12 6.86
CA GLU A 140 -9.90 -4.73 6.17
C GLU A 140 -9.43 -5.84 5.25
N ALA A 141 -10.18 -6.93 5.16
CA ALA A 141 -9.87 -8.04 4.27
C ALA A 141 -10.96 -8.18 3.21
N PHE A 142 -10.53 -8.30 1.96
CA PHE A 142 -11.39 -8.44 0.79
C PHE A 142 -10.97 -9.65 -0.03
N ILE A 143 -11.94 -10.40 -0.53
CA ILE A 143 -11.73 -11.46 -1.52
C ILE A 143 -12.08 -10.90 -2.89
N TYR A 144 -11.16 -11.07 -3.84
CA TYR A 144 -11.35 -10.69 -5.23
C TYR A 144 -11.20 -11.90 -6.15
N ASN A 145 -11.97 -11.91 -7.24
CA ASN A 145 -11.76 -12.87 -8.31
C ASN A 145 -10.64 -12.37 -9.23
N GLY A 146 -9.50 -13.06 -9.23
CA GLY A 146 -8.31 -12.69 -10.01
C GLY A 146 -8.40 -13.00 -11.51
N ASN A 147 -9.56 -13.45 -12.01
CA ASN A 147 -9.82 -13.74 -13.42
C ASN A 147 -10.64 -12.66 -14.14
N ILE A 148 -11.09 -11.62 -13.43
CA ILE A 148 -11.81 -10.51 -14.04
C ILE A 148 -10.81 -9.59 -14.73
N LYS A 149 -10.99 -9.35 -16.04
CA LYS A 149 -10.28 -8.31 -16.78
C LYS A 149 -11.06 -7.01 -16.59
N TYR A 150 -10.41 -5.99 -16.03
CA TYR A 150 -11.01 -4.66 -15.88
C TYR A 150 -10.75 -3.83 -17.15
N ASP A 151 -11.77 -3.11 -17.61
CA ASP A 151 -11.62 -2.09 -18.65
C ASP A 151 -11.18 -0.80 -17.96
N TYR A 152 -10.10 -0.17 -18.45
CA TYR A 152 -9.36 0.90 -17.77
C TYR A 152 -10.14 2.20 -17.54
N SER A 153 -11.37 2.30 -18.05
CA SER A 153 -12.13 3.55 -18.16
C SER A 153 -12.99 3.90 -16.94
N ASP A 154 -13.15 3.01 -15.96
CA ASP A 154 -13.98 3.31 -14.79
C ASP A 154 -13.33 2.93 -13.46
N VAL A 155 -12.35 3.76 -13.06
CA VAL A 155 -11.58 3.63 -11.81
C VAL A 155 -12.48 3.69 -10.57
N SER A 156 -13.69 4.26 -10.70
CA SER A 156 -14.71 4.30 -9.64
C SER A 156 -15.36 2.94 -9.34
N ALA A 157 -15.25 1.97 -10.25
CA ALA A 157 -15.87 0.65 -10.13
C ALA A 157 -15.00 -0.40 -9.39
N ASN A 158 -13.76 -0.06 -8.99
CA ASN A 158 -12.81 -1.02 -8.41
C ASN A 158 -13.15 -1.46 -6.96
N GLU A 159 -13.99 -0.70 -6.26
CA GLU A 159 -14.58 -1.15 -4.99
C GLU A 159 -15.74 -2.15 -5.19
N ALA A 160 -16.40 -2.13 -6.35
CA ALA A 160 -17.68 -2.79 -6.56
C ALA A 160 -17.62 -4.32 -6.69
N TYR A 161 -16.42 -4.92 -6.83
CA TYR A 161 -16.28 -6.36 -7.12
C TYR A 161 -15.51 -7.16 -6.06
N GLY A 162 -14.93 -6.49 -5.05
CA GLY A 162 -14.29 -7.14 -3.92
C GLY A 162 -15.32 -7.48 -2.83
N LYS A 163 -15.40 -8.75 -2.42
CA LYS A 163 -16.22 -9.11 -1.26
C LYS A 163 -15.46 -8.79 0.02
N LYS A 164 -15.90 -7.76 0.74
CA LYS A 164 -15.44 -7.50 2.11
C LYS A 164 -15.83 -8.67 3.01
N VAL A 165 -14.84 -9.27 3.68
CA VAL A 165 -15.07 -10.42 4.59
C VAL A 165 -14.77 -10.09 6.05
N LEU A 166 -13.95 -9.08 6.30
CA LEU A 166 -13.58 -8.67 7.64
C LEU A 166 -13.19 -7.19 7.65
N SER A 167 -13.52 -6.51 8.75
CA SER A 167 -12.92 -5.24 9.15
C SER A 167 -12.62 -5.33 10.63
N VAL A 168 -11.47 -4.81 11.03
CA VAL A 168 -11.03 -4.70 12.42
C VAL A 168 -10.42 -3.33 12.60
N CYS A 169 -10.98 -2.55 13.51
CA CYS A 169 -10.46 -1.24 13.89
C CYS A 169 -9.89 -1.27 15.31
N SER A 170 -8.91 -0.41 15.56
CA SER A 170 -8.33 -0.18 16.88
C SER A 170 -7.95 1.28 17.04
N TRP A 171 -8.13 1.81 18.25
CA TRP A 171 -7.57 3.09 18.64
C TRP A 171 -6.04 3.02 18.61
N THR A 172 -5.41 3.97 17.95
CA THR A 172 -3.95 4.04 17.81
C THR A 172 -3.35 5.28 18.44
N ASN A 173 -4.15 6.33 18.66
CA ASN A 173 -3.75 7.47 19.48
C ASN A 173 -4.88 7.80 20.45
N VAL A 174 -4.59 7.72 21.74
CA VAL A 174 -5.55 7.97 22.82
C VAL A 174 -4.94 8.99 23.77
N ASP A 175 -5.67 10.06 24.05
CA ASP A 175 -5.30 10.97 25.12
C ASP A 175 -5.63 10.33 26.46
N GLU A 176 -4.59 9.92 27.20
CA GLU A 176 -4.70 9.36 28.54
C GLU A 176 -4.40 10.41 29.61
N SER A 177 -4.53 11.71 29.26
CA SER A 177 -4.36 12.80 30.21
C SER A 177 -5.42 12.78 31.31
N PHE A 178 -5.00 13.03 32.54
CA PHE A 178 -5.87 13.16 33.71
C PHE A 178 -5.44 14.32 34.60
N PRO A 179 -6.35 14.88 35.41
CA PRO A 179 -5.99 15.90 36.38
C PRO A 179 -5.00 15.37 37.41
N GLY A 180 -3.82 15.99 37.46
CA GLY A 180 -2.76 15.74 38.40
C GLY A 180 -2.87 16.57 39.68
N LYS A 181 -1.73 16.73 40.36
CA LYS A 181 -1.65 17.52 41.60
C LYS A 181 -1.91 19.01 41.34
N ILE A 182 -2.35 19.71 42.37
CA ILE A 182 -2.45 21.18 42.33
C ILE A 182 -1.05 21.76 42.37
N ASP A 183 -0.72 22.58 41.38
CA ASP A 183 0.51 23.35 41.34
C ASP A 183 0.51 24.41 42.45
N ALA A 184 1.57 24.44 43.25
CA ALA A 184 1.63 25.24 44.47
C ALA A 184 1.78 26.76 44.22
N GLU A 185 2.26 27.16 43.03
CA GLU A 185 2.45 28.57 42.68
C GLU A 185 1.21 29.16 42.02
N THR A 186 0.54 28.39 41.17
CA THR A 186 -0.60 28.84 40.36
C THR A 186 -1.96 28.46 40.94
N GLY A 187 -2.02 27.45 41.83
CA GLY A 187 -3.25 26.93 42.40
C GLY A 187 -4.12 26.15 41.40
N LEU A 188 -3.63 25.89 40.18
CA LEU A 188 -4.31 25.13 39.14
C LEU A 188 -3.91 23.66 39.20
N GLN A 189 -4.80 22.76 38.75
CA GLN A 189 -4.44 21.36 38.56
C GLN A 189 -3.45 21.22 37.40
N THR A 190 -2.35 20.51 37.62
CA THR A 190 -1.47 20.08 36.52
C THR A 190 -2.19 19.01 35.70
N ILE A 191 -1.86 18.92 34.41
CA ILE A 191 -2.28 17.78 33.59
C ILE A 191 -1.17 16.74 33.67
N GLU A 192 -1.49 15.54 34.11
CA GLU A 192 -0.61 14.38 34.12
C GLU A 192 -1.03 13.40 33.01
N GLY A 193 -0.09 12.59 32.51
CA GLY A 193 -0.32 11.72 31.35
C GLY A 193 0.00 12.43 30.03
N GLY A 194 -0.74 12.09 28.99
CA GLY A 194 -0.56 12.65 27.65
C GLY A 194 -1.10 11.74 26.55
N LEU A 195 -0.88 12.16 25.30
CA LEU A 195 -1.19 11.34 24.13
C LEU A 195 -0.34 10.08 24.12
N LYS A 196 -1.01 8.92 24.05
CA LYS A 196 -0.36 7.62 23.98
C LYS A 196 -0.68 6.94 22.67
N THR A 197 0.37 6.42 22.04
CA THR A 197 0.28 5.70 20.77
C THR A 197 0.28 4.20 20.99
N TYR A 198 -0.66 3.51 20.36
CA TYR A 198 -0.84 2.07 20.39
C TYR A 198 -0.62 1.47 19.01
N GLU A 199 -0.09 0.25 18.96
CA GLU A 199 0.04 -0.45 17.68
C GLU A 199 -1.33 -0.83 17.11
N PRO A 200 -1.56 -0.57 15.81
CA PRO A 200 -2.72 -1.03 15.08
C PRO A 200 -2.90 -2.54 15.19
N VAL A 201 -4.15 -2.99 15.32
CA VAL A 201 -4.46 -4.40 15.23
C VAL A 201 -4.39 -4.84 13.77
N LYS A 202 -3.57 -5.85 13.49
CA LYS A 202 -3.34 -6.40 12.16
C LYS A 202 -4.25 -7.59 11.89
N ILE A 203 -4.59 -7.75 10.61
CA ILE A 203 -5.10 -9.01 10.06
C ILE A 203 -3.90 -9.79 9.53
N GLU A 204 -3.78 -11.06 9.93
CA GLU A 204 -2.72 -11.96 9.47
C GLU A 204 -3.31 -13.11 8.66
N PHE A 205 -2.57 -13.60 7.68
CA PHE A 205 -2.99 -14.73 6.86
C PHE A 205 -1.94 -15.85 6.88
N ASP A 206 -2.38 -17.07 7.13
CA ASP A 206 -1.61 -18.30 6.97
C ASP A 206 -1.98 -18.93 5.61
N PRO A 207 -1.14 -18.75 4.59
CA PRO A 207 -1.41 -19.25 3.24
C PRO A 207 -1.34 -20.78 3.15
N LYS A 208 -0.60 -21.44 4.04
CA LYS A 208 -0.47 -22.90 4.03
C LYS A 208 -1.80 -23.56 4.42
N ASN A 209 -2.48 -23.00 5.41
CA ASN A 209 -3.76 -23.55 5.90
C ASN A 209 -4.99 -22.77 5.40
N ASN A 210 -4.78 -21.68 4.66
CA ASN A 210 -5.78 -20.69 4.28
C ASN A 210 -6.60 -20.20 5.48
N LEU A 211 -5.89 -19.80 6.55
CA LEU A 211 -6.48 -19.28 7.77
C LEU A 211 -6.25 -17.78 7.86
N ILE A 212 -7.30 -17.02 8.10
CA ILE A 212 -7.19 -15.61 8.47
C ILE A 212 -7.27 -15.49 10.00
N PHE A 213 -6.35 -14.74 10.58
CA PHE A 213 -6.29 -14.43 12.00
C PHE A 213 -6.57 -12.95 12.20
N TYR A 214 -7.38 -12.65 13.20
CA TYR A 214 -7.77 -11.29 13.51
C TYR A 214 -7.93 -11.14 15.01
N SER A 215 -7.53 -9.97 15.52
CA SER A 215 -7.63 -9.68 16.93
C SER A 215 -8.50 -8.46 17.19
N PHE A 216 -8.94 -8.27 18.42
CA PHE A 216 -9.56 -7.04 18.88
C PHE A 216 -9.49 -6.96 20.40
N TYR A 217 -9.66 -5.75 20.95
CA TYR A 217 -9.66 -5.55 22.40
C TYR A 217 -11.09 -5.59 22.92
N ARG A 218 -11.37 -6.50 23.86
CA ARG A 218 -12.69 -6.60 24.49
C ARG A 218 -12.98 -5.33 25.30
N ILE A 219 -14.15 -4.76 25.09
CA ILE A 219 -14.57 -3.49 25.70
C ILE A 219 -14.57 -3.52 27.22
N LYS A 220 -15.07 -4.62 27.81
CA LYS A 220 -15.27 -4.73 29.26
C LYS A 220 -13.97 -4.58 30.06
N ASP A 221 -12.85 -5.06 29.54
CA ASP A 221 -11.61 -5.18 30.30
C ASP A 221 -10.33 -4.94 29.49
N GLY A 222 -10.46 -4.46 28.26
CA GLY A 222 -9.33 -4.18 27.36
C GLY A 222 -8.55 -5.43 26.94
N ARG A 223 -9.01 -6.64 27.24
CA ARG A 223 -8.25 -7.85 26.92
C ARG A 223 -8.24 -8.11 25.42
N LYS A 224 -7.05 -8.31 24.83
CA LYS A 224 -6.91 -8.75 23.44
C LYS A 224 -7.49 -10.16 23.26
N ILE A 225 -8.43 -10.29 22.35
CA ILE A 225 -9.02 -11.54 21.89
C ILE A 225 -8.53 -11.77 20.46
N THR A 226 -8.04 -12.98 20.16
CA THR A 226 -7.66 -13.38 18.81
C THR A 226 -8.57 -14.51 18.35
N ARG A 227 -9.14 -14.36 17.15
CA ARG A 227 -9.97 -15.34 16.47
C ARG A 227 -9.30 -15.74 15.16
N LYS A 228 -9.76 -16.85 14.60
CA LYS A 228 -9.33 -17.31 13.27
C LYS A 228 -10.50 -17.90 12.50
N ALA A 229 -10.46 -17.75 11.18
CA ALA A 229 -11.43 -18.37 10.28
C ALA A 229 -10.71 -19.06 9.12
N LYS A 230 -11.26 -20.17 8.65
CA LYS A 230 -10.73 -20.91 7.50
C LYS A 230 -11.47 -20.52 6.24
N TYR A 231 -10.72 -20.27 5.18
CA TYR A 231 -11.28 -20.06 3.86
C TYR A 231 -11.94 -21.36 3.35
N ARG A 232 -13.20 -21.28 2.95
CA ARG A 232 -13.95 -22.39 2.35
C ARG A 232 -15.08 -21.83 1.49
N ASN A 233 -15.23 -22.37 0.28
CA ASN A 233 -16.27 -21.99 -0.67
C ASN A 233 -16.27 -20.47 -0.96
N SER A 234 -15.10 -19.90 -1.29
CA SER A 234 -14.97 -18.47 -1.62
C SER A 234 -15.38 -17.52 -0.49
N ASP A 235 -15.20 -17.95 0.76
CA ASP A 235 -15.55 -17.16 1.93
C ASP A 235 -14.76 -17.53 3.19
N PHE A 236 -14.75 -16.61 4.15
CA PHE A 236 -14.36 -16.88 5.53
C PHE A 236 -15.57 -16.75 6.44
N LYS A 237 -15.84 -17.78 7.25
CA LYS A 237 -16.89 -17.71 8.28
C LYS A 237 -16.38 -16.90 9.48
N ILE A 238 -16.57 -15.59 9.41
CA ILE A 238 -16.08 -14.61 10.38
C ILE A 238 -17.26 -14.03 11.17
N LYS A 239 -17.01 -13.68 12.43
CA LYS A 239 -17.87 -12.78 13.19
C LYS A 239 -17.23 -11.40 13.12
N SER A 240 -17.93 -10.44 12.52
CA SER A 240 -17.45 -9.06 12.40
C SER A 240 -17.16 -8.46 13.77
N TYR A 241 -16.28 -7.49 13.83
CA TYR A 241 -16.05 -6.71 15.04
C TYR A 241 -15.74 -5.27 14.63
N ASP A 242 -16.55 -4.30 15.06
CA ASP A 242 -16.27 -2.89 14.83
C ASP A 242 -16.05 -2.19 16.18
N ALA A 243 -14.83 -1.73 16.42
CA ALA A 243 -14.46 -1.02 17.64
C ALA A 243 -15.18 0.33 17.80
N ARG A 244 -15.76 0.89 16.72
CA ARG A 244 -16.49 2.16 16.73
C ARG A 244 -17.92 1.98 17.21
N THR A 245 -18.56 0.86 16.85
CA THR A 245 -19.94 0.56 17.26
C THR A 245 -20.01 -0.31 18.51
N PHE A 246 -18.87 -0.88 18.93
CA PHE A 246 -18.78 -1.76 20.10
C PHE A 246 -19.58 -3.08 19.95
N GLU A 247 -19.90 -3.48 18.71
CA GLU A 247 -20.72 -4.66 18.40
C GLU A 247 -19.86 -5.84 17.87
N GLU A 248 -20.20 -7.06 18.34
CA GLU A 248 -19.65 -8.37 17.91
C GLU A 248 -20.61 -9.16 17.02
#